data_AF-A0A2E9FEI3-F1
#
_entry.id   AF-A0A2E9FEI3-F1
#
_cell.length_a   1.000
_cell.length_b   1.000
_cell.length_c   1.000
_cell.angle_alpha   90.00
_cell.angle_beta   90.00
_cell.angle_gamma   90.00
#
_symmetry.space_group_name_H-M   'P 1'
#
loop_
_entity.id
_entity.type
_entity.pdbx_description
1 polymer ?
#
loop_
_entity_poly.entity_id
_entity_poly.type
_entity_poly.pdbx_seq_one_letter_code
_entity_poly.pdbx_strand_id
1 'polypeptide(L)'
;MKKIDLQQAISIAYKCYQSKQYKKVKHILQQFIQNGVQSIDIYYFMAASHYCLDEYEQAAEAYRRAIRINPDFAILYFGLGNTYVRLRLYDAAVNSYNQALTINPDYLDVYHNLIYVYSVTGQADNAITICGQILDRECNSDSLEIALESNYDRSAPSPTYLSYIDMYSKLHIDGDLENKVMPEMAYAGKSIVPWIATIKDLITLTNSKTLLDYGSGKGFQYKSMLLEDRNQMKYKSLQKYWNISEIYCYDPGYSPYQKLPRKQYDAVILTDVLEHCYQEDVKWILAEIFGLTRKFVFANIACYQARQILPNGENAHCTIRPAAWWESILHLVASDYPEVKYCVWVEFVWTDIKGEGSVFQKLSNYNFSETELDSPSITILEANGNLVPYVPYNVHVDSKWILYR
;
A
#
# COMPACT_ATOMS: atom_id res chain seq x y z
N MET A 1 46.29 -9.06 -18.66
CA MET A 1 44.91 -8.55 -18.83
C MET A 1 45.01 -7.06 -19.13
N LYS A 2 44.38 -6.55 -20.19
CA LYS A 2 44.36 -5.09 -20.46
C LYS A 2 43.83 -4.38 -19.20
N LYS A 3 44.59 -3.40 -18.68
CA LYS A 3 44.10 -2.53 -17.60
C LYS A 3 42.86 -1.82 -18.13
N ILE A 4 41.69 -2.20 -17.61
CA ILE A 4 40.46 -1.45 -17.85
C ILE A 4 40.62 -0.09 -17.16
N ASP A 5 40.31 0.99 -17.87
CA ASP A 5 40.28 2.32 -17.28
C ASP A 5 39.02 2.52 -16.42
N LEU A 6 38.95 3.64 -15.70
CA LEU A 6 37.85 3.93 -14.77
C LEU A 6 36.48 4.00 -15.47
N GLN A 7 36.41 4.64 -16.64
CA GLN A 7 35.15 4.77 -17.38
C GLN A 7 34.67 3.42 -17.90
N GLN A 8 35.57 2.59 -18.40
CA GLN A 8 35.27 1.21 -18.80
C GLN A 8 34.77 0.39 -17.60
N ALA A 9 35.43 0.51 -16.45
CA ALA A 9 35.03 -0.22 -15.24
C ALA A 9 33.62 0.19 -14.76
N ILE A 10 33.30 1.49 -14.74
CA ILE A 10 31.97 1.99 -14.38
C ILE A 10 30.93 1.48 -15.39
N SER A 11 31.22 1.52 -16.70
CA SER A 11 30.31 1.02 -17.73
C SER A 11 30.02 -0.48 -17.58
N ILE A 12 31.04 -1.29 -17.29
CA ILE A 12 30.86 -2.73 -17.04
C ILE A 12 30.09 -2.95 -15.74
N ALA A 13 30.43 -2.23 -14.67
CA ALA A 13 29.74 -2.30 -13.38
C ALA A 13 28.25 -1.98 -13.54
N TYR A 14 27.90 -0.93 -14.29
CA TYR A 14 26.52 -0.58 -14.58
C TYR A 14 25.77 -1.71 -15.32
N LYS A 15 26.37 -2.29 -16.37
CA LYS A 15 25.76 -3.44 -17.09
C LYS A 15 25.57 -4.66 -16.19
N CYS A 16 26.55 -4.96 -15.34
CA CYS A 16 26.44 -6.03 -14.36
C CYS A 16 25.34 -5.73 -13.33
N TYR A 17 25.21 -4.48 -12.89
CA TYR A 17 24.18 -4.04 -11.97
C TYR A 17 22.78 -4.23 -12.57
N GLN A 18 22.56 -3.78 -13.81
CA GLN A 18 21.30 -4.00 -14.53
C GLN A 18 20.96 -5.49 -14.69
N SER A 19 21.99 -6.33 -14.90
CA SER A 19 21.85 -7.79 -14.94
C SER A 19 21.74 -8.45 -13.55
N LYS A 20 21.56 -7.67 -12.47
CA LYS A 20 21.50 -8.11 -11.07
C LYS A 20 22.73 -8.91 -10.59
N GLN A 21 23.89 -8.74 -11.24
CA GLN A 21 25.15 -9.42 -10.91
C GLN A 21 25.95 -8.62 -9.87
N TYR A 22 25.34 -8.32 -8.72
CA TYR A 22 25.87 -7.40 -7.69
C TYR A 22 27.23 -7.81 -7.12
N LYS A 23 27.48 -9.12 -6.97
CA LYS A 23 28.80 -9.62 -6.53
C LYS A 23 29.91 -9.29 -7.54
N LYS A 24 29.60 -9.31 -8.85
CA LYS A 24 30.57 -8.92 -9.89
C LYS A 24 30.81 -7.42 -9.89
N VAL A 25 29.76 -6.61 -9.70
CA VAL A 25 29.88 -5.16 -9.53
C VAL A 25 30.89 -4.85 -8.42
N LYS A 26 30.67 -5.44 -7.24
CA LYS A 26 31.59 -5.30 -6.10
C LYS A 26 33.03 -5.69 -6.44
N HIS A 27 33.22 -6.85 -7.07
CA HIS A 27 34.56 -7.33 -7.42
C HIS A 27 35.31 -6.38 -8.38
N ILE A 28 34.62 -5.88 -9.42
CA ILE A 28 35.20 -4.96 -10.41
C ILE A 28 35.62 -3.65 -9.72
N LEU A 29 34.72 -3.08 -8.92
CA LEU A 29 34.91 -1.76 -8.32
C LEU A 29 35.88 -1.78 -7.14
N GLN A 30 35.99 -2.89 -6.41
CA GLN A 30 36.90 -3.05 -5.27
C GLN A 30 38.38 -2.81 -5.66
N GLN A 31 38.79 -3.22 -6.86
CA GLN A 31 40.16 -3.01 -7.35
C GLN A 31 40.49 -1.52 -7.49
N PHE A 32 39.52 -0.69 -7.92
CA PHE A 32 39.71 0.75 -8.06
C PHE A 32 39.78 1.45 -6.70
N ILE A 33 38.94 1.02 -5.75
CA ILE A 33 38.99 1.53 -4.37
C ILE A 33 40.35 1.20 -3.72
N GLN A 34 40.86 -0.02 -3.90
CA GLN A 34 42.17 -0.43 -3.38
C GLN A 34 43.33 0.39 -3.98
N ASN A 35 43.18 0.86 -5.22
CA ASN A 35 44.13 1.75 -5.88
C ASN A 35 43.90 3.24 -5.55
N GLY A 36 43.06 3.56 -4.57
CA GLY A 36 42.84 4.92 -4.06
C GLY A 36 41.90 5.78 -4.90
N VAL A 37 41.17 5.21 -5.87
CA VAL A 37 40.24 5.98 -6.70
C VAL A 37 39.02 6.40 -5.88
N GLN A 38 38.79 7.71 -5.81
CA GLN A 38 37.62 8.31 -5.17
C GLN A 38 36.66 8.79 -6.25
N SER A 39 35.54 8.09 -6.43
CA SER A 39 34.51 8.41 -7.44
C SER A 39 33.13 8.16 -6.86
N ILE A 40 32.21 9.12 -7.07
CA ILE A 40 30.81 9.00 -6.66
C ILE A 40 30.18 7.76 -7.27
N ASP A 41 30.37 7.54 -8.58
CA ASP A 41 29.80 6.39 -9.29
C ASP A 41 30.26 5.06 -8.69
N ILE A 42 31.56 4.94 -8.37
CA ILE A 42 32.11 3.75 -7.72
C ILE A 42 31.39 3.49 -6.41
N TYR A 43 31.35 4.48 -5.52
CA TYR A 43 30.76 4.28 -4.20
C TYR A 43 29.25 4.12 -4.25
N TYR A 44 28.56 4.78 -5.17
CA TYR A 44 27.14 4.60 -5.42
C TYR A 44 26.83 3.16 -5.86
N PHE A 45 27.50 2.64 -6.90
CA PHE A 45 27.25 1.28 -7.37
C PHE A 45 27.69 0.21 -6.36
N MET A 46 28.72 0.48 -5.57
CA MET A 46 29.09 -0.35 -4.42
C MET A 46 27.97 -0.37 -3.37
N ALA A 47 27.48 0.80 -2.96
CA ALA A 47 26.44 0.93 -1.96
C ALA A 47 25.14 0.24 -2.40
N ALA A 48 24.69 0.52 -3.62
CA ALA A 48 23.54 -0.11 -4.24
C ALA A 48 23.70 -1.64 -4.31
N SER A 49 24.89 -2.14 -4.68
CA SER A 49 25.15 -3.59 -4.73
C SER A 49 25.15 -4.23 -3.35
N HIS A 50 25.71 -3.57 -2.34
CA HIS A 50 25.66 -4.02 -0.95
C HIS A 50 24.22 -4.06 -0.43
N TYR A 51 23.44 -3.00 -0.66
CA TYR A 51 22.01 -2.96 -0.32
C TYR A 51 21.25 -4.10 -1.02
N CYS A 52 21.55 -4.35 -2.29
CA CYS A 52 20.93 -5.42 -3.04
C CYS A 52 21.21 -6.82 -2.50
N LEU A 53 22.38 -7.01 -1.89
CA LEU A 53 22.83 -8.23 -1.23
C LEU A 53 22.49 -8.29 0.26
N ASP A 54 21.70 -7.33 0.76
CA ASP A 54 21.29 -7.20 2.16
C ASP A 54 22.47 -7.00 3.15
N GLU A 55 23.57 -6.42 2.66
CA GLU A 55 24.77 -6.04 3.41
C GLU A 55 24.69 -4.55 3.79
N TYR A 56 23.76 -4.20 4.68
CA TYR A 56 23.33 -2.81 4.88
C TYR A 56 24.39 -1.93 5.56
N GLU A 57 25.21 -2.46 6.46
CA GLU A 57 26.28 -1.69 7.11
C GLU A 57 27.33 -1.24 6.08
N GLN A 58 27.69 -2.12 5.15
CA GLN A 58 28.61 -1.81 4.05
C GLN A 58 27.97 -0.86 3.05
N ALA A 59 26.66 -0.98 2.79
CA ALA A 59 25.93 -0.04 1.97
C ALA A 59 25.96 1.37 2.57
N ALA A 60 25.72 1.50 3.87
CA ALA A 60 25.74 2.78 4.58
C ALA A 60 27.13 3.41 4.54
N GLU A 61 28.20 2.64 4.74
CA GLU A 61 29.57 3.15 4.61
C GLU A 61 29.88 3.65 3.19
N ALA A 62 29.50 2.90 2.17
CA ALA A 62 29.72 3.29 0.78
C ALA A 62 28.91 4.55 0.41
N TYR A 63 27.65 4.67 0.83
CA TYR A 63 26.86 5.89 0.64
C TYR A 63 27.49 7.10 1.35
N ARG A 64 27.95 6.95 2.60
CA ARG A 64 28.66 8.03 3.32
C ARG A 64 29.92 8.48 2.61
N ARG A 65 30.67 7.56 1.97
CA ARG A 65 31.83 7.93 1.14
C ARG A 65 31.43 8.68 -0.12
N ALA A 66 30.36 8.26 -0.80
CA ALA A 66 29.83 8.98 -1.96
C ALA A 66 29.41 10.41 -1.58
N ILE A 67 28.71 10.57 -0.44
CA ILE A 67 28.26 11.87 0.09
C ILE A 67 29.44 12.80 0.41
N ARG A 68 30.54 12.28 0.97
CA ARG A 68 31.75 13.09 1.22
C ARG A 68 32.38 13.64 -0.05
N ILE A 69 32.18 12.98 -1.20
CA ILE A 69 32.70 13.44 -2.49
C ILE A 69 31.75 14.46 -3.12
N ASN A 70 30.44 14.23 -3.06
CA ASN A 70 29.43 15.19 -3.47
C ASN A 70 28.24 15.20 -2.51
N PRO A 71 28.16 16.21 -1.63
CA PRO A 71 27.09 16.33 -0.65
C PRO A 71 25.79 16.88 -1.22
N ASP A 72 25.73 17.28 -2.49
CA ASP A 72 24.56 17.91 -3.13
C ASP A 72 23.79 16.92 -4.02
N PHE A 73 23.95 15.62 -3.80
CA PHE A 73 23.29 14.59 -4.61
C PHE A 73 22.22 13.84 -3.80
N ALA A 74 20.96 14.26 -3.94
CA ALA A 74 19.81 13.79 -3.15
C ALA A 74 19.67 12.26 -3.13
N ILE A 75 19.92 11.59 -4.25
CA ILE A 75 19.82 10.12 -4.36
C ILE A 75 20.73 9.36 -3.40
N LEU A 76 21.88 9.95 -3.01
CA LEU A 76 22.80 9.33 -2.06
C LEU A 76 22.22 9.33 -0.64
N TYR A 77 21.58 10.42 -0.24
CA TYR A 77 20.88 10.50 1.05
C TYR A 77 19.62 9.68 1.06
N PHE A 78 18.88 9.60 -0.05
CA PHE A 78 17.74 8.69 -0.18
C PHE A 78 18.17 7.23 -0.01
N GLY A 79 19.22 6.81 -0.72
CA GLY A 79 19.80 5.46 -0.58
C GLY A 79 20.32 5.18 0.83
N LEU A 80 20.96 6.16 1.48
CA LEU A 80 21.40 6.05 2.86
C LEU A 80 20.23 5.96 3.84
N GLY A 81 19.18 6.76 3.65
CA GLY A 81 17.94 6.71 4.42
C GLY A 81 17.28 5.35 4.35
N ASN A 82 17.09 4.81 3.13
CA ASN A 82 16.58 3.45 2.91
C ASN A 82 17.45 2.41 3.63
N THR A 83 18.77 2.56 3.56
CA THR A 83 19.72 1.67 4.25
C THR A 83 19.55 1.75 5.78
N TYR A 84 19.37 2.94 6.34
CA TYR A 84 19.13 3.11 7.78
C TYR A 84 17.77 2.55 8.23
N VAL A 85 16.73 2.63 7.40
CA VAL A 85 15.45 1.95 7.67
C VAL A 85 15.67 0.44 7.77
N ARG A 86 16.44 -0.17 6.85
CA ARG A 86 16.79 -1.61 6.92
C ARG A 86 17.60 -1.98 8.16
N LEU A 87 18.42 -1.06 8.66
CA LEU A 87 19.17 -1.19 9.91
C LEU A 87 18.34 -0.85 11.18
N ARG A 88 17.06 -0.46 11.04
CA ARG A 88 16.20 0.03 12.14
C ARG A 88 16.72 1.29 12.85
N LEU A 89 17.52 2.08 12.15
CA LEU A 89 18.06 3.36 12.63
C LEU A 89 17.17 4.51 12.14
N TYR A 90 15.93 4.57 12.63
CA TYR A 90 14.90 5.46 12.08
C TYR A 90 15.24 6.95 12.19
N ASP A 91 15.84 7.40 13.29
CA ASP A 91 16.25 8.82 13.42
C ASP A 91 17.31 9.20 12.38
N ALA A 92 18.26 8.29 12.10
CA ALA A 92 19.26 8.48 11.07
C ALA A 92 18.65 8.45 9.66
N ALA A 93 17.63 7.62 9.45
CA ALA A 93 16.87 7.57 8.21
C ALA A 93 16.13 8.89 7.97
N VAL A 94 15.39 9.39 8.95
CA VAL A 94 14.68 10.68 8.89
C VAL A 94 15.65 11.82 8.57
N ASN A 95 16.79 11.89 9.26
CA ASN A 95 17.81 12.89 8.97
C ASN A 95 18.32 12.80 7.52
N SER A 96 18.56 11.59 7.01
CA SER A 96 19.01 11.39 5.63
C SER A 96 17.93 11.81 4.63
N TYR A 97 16.67 11.42 4.84
CA TYR A 97 15.56 11.83 3.99
C TYR A 97 15.34 13.35 4.00
N ASN A 98 15.44 14.01 5.16
CA ASN A 98 15.34 15.47 5.24
C ASN A 98 16.47 16.16 4.45
N GLN A 99 17.68 15.60 4.44
CA GLN A 99 18.76 16.10 3.58
C GLN A 99 18.45 15.89 2.09
N ALA A 100 17.89 14.73 1.72
CA ALA A 100 17.47 14.47 0.35
C ALA A 100 16.41 15.50 -0.12
N LEU A 101 15.42 15.82 0.73
CA LEU A 101 14.39 16.82 0.45
C LEU A 101 14.91 18.26 0.47
N THR A 102 15.94 18.55 1.27
CA THR A 102 16.62 19.86 1.22
C THR A 102 17.27 20.10 -0.14
N ILE A 103 17.84 19.05 -0.73
CA ILE A 103 18.50 19.12 -2.05
C ILE A 103 17.48 19.06 -3.19
N ASN A 104 16.47 18.20 -3.07
CA ASN A 104 15.39 18.04 -4.04
C ASN A 104 14.03 18.01 -3.32
N PRO A 105 13.36 19.17 -3.17
CA PRO A 105 12.07 19.27 -2.50
C PRO A 105 10.94 18.49 -3.18
N ASP A 106 11.07 18.18 -4.47
CA ASP A 106 10.04 17.47 -5.27
C ASP A 106 10.25 15.95 -5.29
N TYR A 107 11.13 15.41 -4.42
CA TYR A 107 11.47 13.99 -4.43
C TYR A 107 10.37 13.13 -3.77
N LEU A 108 9.30 12.85 -4.51
CA LEU A 108 8.10 12.15 -4.04
C LEU A 108 8.36 10.84 -3.30
N ASP A 109 9.29 10.00 -3.79
CA ASP A 109 9.68 8.74 -3.15
C ASP A 109 10.17 8.93 -1.70
N VAL A 110 10.83 10.06 -1.42
CA VAL A 110 11.33 10.37 -0.08
C VAL A 110 10.15 10.66 0.86
N TYR A 111 9.13 11.38 0.39
CA TYR A 111 7.95 11.66 1.19
C TYR A 111 7.18 10.36 1.51
N HIS A 112 6.98 9.46 0.54
CA HIS A 112 6.34 8.16 0.79
C HIS A 112 7.08 7.36 1.87
N ASN A 113 8.40 7.25 1.77
CA ASN A 113 9.20 6.53 2.75
C ASN A 113 9.21 7.22 4.14
N LEU A 114 9.17 8.56 4.18
CA LEU A 114 9.06 9.31 5.44
C LEU A 114 7.71 9.10 6.14
N ILE A 115 6.59 9.10 5.41
CA ILE A 115 5.26 8.82 5.98
C ILE A 115 5.28 7.45 6.67
N TYR A 116 5.83 6.45 5.98
CA TYR A 116 5.98 5.12 6.56
C TYR A 116 6.84 5.14 7.84
N VAL A 117 8.03 5.76 7.80
CA VAL A 117 8.94 5.83 8.95
C VAL A 117 8.30 6.53 10.15
N TYR A 118 7.63 7.65 9.94
CA TYR A 118 6.92 8.34 11.01
C TYR A 118 5.74 7.52 11.54
N SER A 119 4.99 6.84 10.66
CA SER A 119 3.89 5.96 11.06
C SER A 119 4.34 4.78 11.93
N VAL A 120 5.46 4.13 11.59
CA VAL A 120 5.96 2.97 12.38
C VAL A 120 6.71 3.37 13.65
N THR A 121 7.16 4.61 13.75
CA THR A 121 7.79 5.16 14.97
C THR A 121 6.81 5.87 15.89
N GLY A 122 5.51 5.89 15.55
CA GLY A 122 4.46 6.53 16.35
C GLY A 122 4.47 8.06 16.30
N GLN A 123 5.18 8.66 15.35
CA GLN A 123 5.27 10.11 15.17
C GLN A 123 4.11 10.60 14.27
N ALA A 124 2.88 10.50 14.78
CA ALA A 124 1.67 10.77 14.00
C ALA A 124 1.63 12.19 13.41
N ASP A 125 1.95 13.23 14.20
CA ASP A 125 1.91 14.62 13.75
C ASP A 125 2.88 14.89 12.59
N ASN A 126 4.08 14.31 12.66
CA ASN A 126 5.06 14.39 11.58
C ASN A 126 4.54 13.68 10.32
N ALA A 127 3.95 12.50 10.46
CA ALA A 127 3.37 11.79 9.33
C ALA A 127 2.21 12.55 8.68
N ILE A 128 1.30 13.15 9.48
CA ILE A 128 0.19 13.99 9.01
C ILE A 128 0.75 15.18 8.21
N THR A 129 1.79 15.83 8.73
CA THR A 129 2.45 16.95 8.05
C THR A 129 2.99 16.53 6.68
N ILE A 130 3.67 15.39 6.58
CA ILE A 130 4.18 14.88 5.30
C ILE A 130 3.04 14.49 4.35
N CYS A 131 1.97 13.85 4.83
CA CYS A 131 0.79 13.56 4.01
C CYS A 131 0.23 14.84 3.36
N GLY A 132 0.27 15.98 4.04
CA GLY A 132 -0.17 17.28 3.50
C GLY A 132 0.69 17.82 2.38
N GLN A 133 2.00 17.59 2.47
CA GLN A 133 2.94 17.98 1.42
C GLN A 133 2.72 17.19 0.12
N ILE A 134 2.26 15.94 0.21
CA ILE A 134 1.95 15.12 -0.96
C ILE A 134 0.58 15.47 -1.58
N LEU A 135 -0.42 15.82 -0.77
CA LEU A 135 -1.81 15.94 -1.24
C LEU A 135 -2.23 17.33 -1.75
N ASP A 136 -1.48 18.40 -1.46
CA ASP A 136 -1.84 19.79 -1.82
C ASP A 136 -3.26 20.21 -1.37
N ARG A 137 -3.71 19.66 -0.22
CA ARG A 137 -5.13 19.67 0.21
C ARG A 137 -5.33 19.74 1.72
N GLU A 138 -4.54 20.58 2.40
CA GLU A 138 -4.70 20.82 3.84
C GLU A 138 -4.85 19.51 4.66
N CYS A 139 -3.92 18.54 4.49
CA CYS A 139 -3.72 17.56 5.56
C CYS A 139 -3.08 18.32 6.73
N ASN A 140 -3.91 19.10 7.42
CA ASN A 140 -3.57 19.84 8.61
C ASN A 140 -3.64 18.90 9.83
N SER A 141 -3.00 19.30 10.92
CA SER A 141 -3.05 18.60 12.20
C SER A 141 -4.48 18.33 12.67
N ASP A 142 -5.40 19.23 12.32
CA ASP A 142 -6.78 19.26 12.83
C ASP A 142 -7.69 18.29 12.07
N SER A 143 -7.20 17.63 11.01
CA SER A 143 -7.97 16.68 10.20
C SER A 143 -8.56 15.51 11.01
N LEU A 144 -7.91 15.10 12.10
CA LEU A 144 -8.46 14.10 13.01
C LEU A 144 -9.66 14.65 13.80
N GLU A 145 -9.53 15.86 14.34
CA GLU A 145 -10.61 16.54 15.06
C GLU A 145 -11.83 16.73 14.15
N ILE A 146 -11.62 17.20 12.91
CA ILE A 146 -12.69 17.34 11.91
C ILE A 146 -13.43 16.01 11.68
N ALA A 147 -12.70 14.91 11.49
CA ALA A 147 -13.31 13.60 11.28
C ALA A 147 -14.08 13.09 12.52
N LEU A 148 -13.52 13.33 13.72
CA LEU A 148 -14.11 12.88 14.98
C LEU A 148 -15.31 13.74 15.40
N GLU A 149 -15.33 15.03 15.11
CA GLU A 149 -16.38 15.97 15.50
C GLU A 149 -17.48 16.15 14.43
N SER A 150 -17.24 15.66 13.21
CA SER A 150 -18.24 15.69 12.14
C SER A 150 -19.59 15.11 12.58
N ASN A 151 -20.66 15.81 12.23
CA ASN A 151 -22.05 15.42 12.51
C ASN A 151 -22.79 14.96 11.26
N TYR A 152 -22.09 14.78 10.13
CA TYR A 152 -22.69 14.19 8.94
C TYR A 152 -23.02 12.71 9.17
N ASP A 153 -24.03 12.23 8.44
CA ASP A 153 -24.45 10.83 8.48
C ASP A 153 -25.01 10.38 7.12
N ARG A 154 -25.52 9.15 7.05
CA ARG A 154 -26.05 8.62 5.80
C ARG A 154 -27.25 9.39 5.27
N SER A 155 -28.07 9.97 6.15
CA SER A 155 -29.27 10.74 5.80
C SER A 155 -28.94 12.18 5.37
N ALA A 156 -27.85 12.73 5.89
CA ALA A 156 -27.30 14.03 5.53
C ALA A 156 -25.77 13.93 5.44
N PRO A 157 -25.22 13.41 4.32
CA PRO A 157 -23.77 13.31 4.12
C PRO A 157 -23.17 14.68 3.75
N SER A 158 -21.85 14.81 3.81
CA SER A 158 -21.21 16.07 3.42
C SER A 158 -21.46 16.41 1.93
N PRO A 159 -21.50 17.70 1.56
CA PRO A 159 -21.55 18.11 0.16
C PRO A 159 -20.38 17.55 -0.66
N THR A 160 -19.19 17.44 -0.05
CA THR A 160 -17.99 16.89 -0.69
C THR A 160 -18.17 15.42 -1.03
N TYR A 161 -18.69 14.62 -0.08
CA TYR A 161 -19.01 13.21 -0.32
C TYR A 161 -20.00 13.05 -1.48
N LEU A 162 -21.09 13.83 -1.49
CA LEU A 162 -22.08 13.78 -2.57
C LEU A 162 -21.45 14.09 -3.93
N SER A 163 -20.61 15.13 -3.99
CA SER A 163 -19.87 15.49 -5.20
C SER A 163 -18.94 14.37 -5.66
N TYR A 164 -18.28 13.67 -4.73
CA TYR A 164 -17.40 12.54 -5.04
C TYR A 164 -18.20 11.37 -5.59
N ILE A 165 -19.34 11.02 -4.99
CA ILE A 165 -20.23 9.98 -5.52
C ILE A 165 -20.68 10.30 -6.95
N ASP A 166 -21.04 11.54 -7.25
CA ASP A 166 -21.42 11.94 -8.61
C ASP A 166 -20.25 11.77 -9.60
N MET A 167 -19.04 12.13 -9.19
CA MET A 167 -17.83 11.97 -10.02
C MET A 167 -17.47 10.51 -10.25
N TYR A 168 -17.48 9.66 -9.22
CA TYR A 168 -17.26 8.21 -9.37
C TYR A 168 -18.34 7.56 -10.23
N SER A 169 -19.60 7.98 -10.07
CA SER A 169 -20.71 7.52 -10.92
C SER A 169 -20.46 7.84 -12.38
N LYS A 170 -19.93 9.03 -12.67
CA LYS A 170 -19.54 9.42 -14.03
C LYS A 170 -18.37 8.57 -14.55
N LEU A 171 -17.34 8.32 -13.74
CA LEU A 171 -16.19 7.50 -14.13
C LEU A 171 -16.60 6.03 -14.42
N HIS A 172 -17.62 5.49 -13.75
CA HIS A 172 -18.19 4.18 -14.11
C HIS A 172 -18.81 4.12 -15.52
N ILE A 173 -19.33 5.26 -16.00
CA ILE A 173 -20.00 5.41 -17.29
C ILE A 173 -19.00 5.76 -18.40
N ASP A 174 -18.10 6.70 -18.12
CA ASP A 174 -17.17 7.25 -19.10
C ASP A 174 -15.87 6.43 -19.21
N GLY A 175 -15.56 5.63 -18.17
CA GLY A 175 -14.25 5.01 -18.01
C GLY A 175 -13.20 6.02 -17.56
N ASP A 176 -11.94 5.62 -17.60
CA ASP A 176 -10.80 6.50 -17.37
C ASP A 176 -10.15 6.84 -18.70
N LEU A 177 -10.49 8.01 -19.25
CA LEU A 177 -9.99 8.46 -20.54
C LEU A 177 -8.48 8.73 -20.53
N GLU A 178 -7.95 9.22 -19.39
CA GLU A 178 -6.55 9.59 -19.25
C GLU A 178 -5.67 8.33 -19.23
N ASN A 179 -6.08 7.32 -18.44
CA ASN A 179 -5.39 6.03 -18.38
C ASN A 179 -5.88 5.01 -19.42
N LYS A 180 -6.75 5.43 -20.35
CA LYS A 180 -7.32 4.61 -21.44
C LYS A 180 -8.04 3.35 -20.94
N VAL A 181 -8.68 3.41 -19.78
CA VAL A 181 -9.51 2.33 -19.24
C VAL A 181 -10.92 2.49 -19.79
N MET A 182 -11.37 1.50 -20.55
CA MET A 182 -12.73 1.48 -21.08
C MET A 182 -13.75 1.42 -19.95
N PRO A 183 -14.96 2.00 -20.13
CA PRO A 183 -16.02 1.96 -19.13
C PRO A 183 -16.21 0.57 -18.55
N GLU A 184 -16.31 -0.47 -19.36
CA GLU A 184 -16.59 -1.84 -18.93
C GLU A 184 -15.54 -2.38 -17.95
N MET A 185 -14.30 -1.92 -18.07
CA MET A 185 -13.17 -2.37 -17.26
C MET A 185 -12.89 -1.48 -16.05
N ALA A 186 -13.41 -0.25 -16.05
CA ALA A 186 -13.26 0.67 -14.93
C ALA A 186 -13.96 0.11 -13.68
N TYR A 187 -13.25 0.11 -12.56
CA TYR A 187 -13.73 -0.38 -11.26
C TYR A 187 -14.28 -1.82 -11.31
N ALA A 188 -13.59 -2.72 -12.02
CA ALA A 188 -13.99 -4.12 -12.13
C ALA A 188 -13.88 -4.94 -10.82
N GLY A 189 -13.49 -4.31 -9.69
CA GLY A 189 -13.32 -4.95 -8.38
C GLY A 189 -12.05 -5.81 -8.28
N LYS A 190 -10.96 -5.36 -8.91
CA LYS A 190 -9.65 -6.06 -8.87
C LYS A 190 -8.87 -5.82 -7.59
N SER A 191 -9.17 -4.77 -6.82
CA SER A 191 -8.50 -4.42 -5.56
C SER A 191 -8.57 -5.52 -4.50
N ILE A 192 -9.53 -6.43 -4.61
CA ILE A 192 -9.67 -7.56 -3.71
C ILE A 192 -8.64 -8.68 -3.91
N VAL A 193 -8.06 -8.77 -5.12
CA VAL A 193 -7.21 -9.90 -5.54
C VAL A 193 -6.06 -10.18 -4.56
N PRO A 194 -5.32 -9.17 -4.07
CA PRO A 194 -4.27 -9.37 -3.09
C PRO A 194 -4.72 -9.98 -1.77
N TRP A 195 -6.00 -9.83 -1.44
CA TRP A 195 -6.57 -10.11 -0.13
C TRP A 195 -7.43 -11.37 -0.09
N ILE A 196 -7.61 -12.06 -1.23
CA ILE A 196 -8.48 -13.24 -1.34
C ILE A 196 -8.14 -14.31 -0.30
N ALA A 197 -6.85 -14.59 -0.11
CA ALA A 197 -6.35 -15.55 0.87
C ALA A 197 -6.63 -15.10 2.31
N THR A 198 -6.26 -13.87 2.65
CA THR A 198 -6.50 -13.30 3.99
C THR A 198 -7.99 -13.29 4.34
N ILE A 199 -8.86 -12.89 3.40
CA ILE A 199 -10.31 -12.91 3.57
C ILE A 199 -10.81 -14.35 3.77
N LYS A 200 -10.25 -15.35 3.06
CA LYS A 200 -10.59 -16.77 3.25
C LYS A 200 -10.32 -17.22 4.68
N ASP A 201 -9.17 -16.84 5.23
CA ASP A 201 -8.76 -17.24 6.57
C ASP A 201 -9.69 -16.61 7.61
N LEU A 202 -10.02 -15.32 7.47
CA LEU A 202 -10.99 -14.63 8.32
C LEU A 202 -12.37 -15.27 8.26
N ILE A 203 -12.86 -15.61 7.06
CA ILE A 203 -14.14 -16.31 6.89
C ILE A 203 -14.13 -17.65 7.61
N THR A 204 -13.03 -18.41 7.52
CA THR A 204 -12.89 -19.72 8.13
C THR A 204 -12.85 -19.61 9.66
N LEU A 205 -12.00 -18.72 10.17
CA LEU A 205 -11.81 -18.47 11.60
C LEU A 205 -13.10 -18.01 12.29
N THR A 206 -13.90 -17.19 11.61
CA THR A 206 -15.16 -16.66 12.15
C THR A 206 -16.38 -17.52 11.77
N ASN A 207 -16.17 -18.61 11.04
CA ASN A 207 -17.24 -19.45 10.48
C ASN A 207 -18.32 -18.59 9.77
N SER A 208 -17.88 -17.63 8.95
CA SER A 208 -18.77 -16.72 8.24
C SER A 208 -19.41 -17.40 7.03
N LYS A 209 -20.69 -17.08 6.77
CA LYS A 209 -21.48 -17.65 5.66
C LYS A 209 -22.07 -16.62 4.72
N THR A 210 -22.16 -15.36 5.13
CA THR A 210 -22.69 -14.27 4.31
C THR A 210 -21.72 -13.10 4.32
N LEU A 211 -21.47 -12.50 3.17
CA LEU A 211 -20.48 -11.44 3.01
C LEU A 211 -21.08 -10.25 2.25
N LEU A 212 -20.82 -9.05 2.75
CA LEU A 212 -21.03 -7.79 2.05
C LEU A 212 -19.69 -7.27 1.54
N ASP A 213 -19.60 -7.01 0.24
CA ASP A 213 -18.51 -6.25 -0.37
C ASP A 213 -18.97 -4.79 -0.52
N TYR A 214 -18.44 -3.92 0.34
CA TYR A 214 -18.80 -2.50 0.44
C TYR A 214 -17.79 -1.69 -0.38
N GLY A 215 -18.22 -1.09 -1.49
CA GLY A 215 -17.32 -0.51 -2.50
C GLY A 215 -16.89 -1.53 -3.57
N SER A 216 -17.77 -2.47 -3.90
CA SER A 216 -17.48 -3.61 -4.79
C SER A 216 -17.17 -3.27 -6.26
N GLY A 217 -17.34 -2.00 -6.66
CA GLY A 217 -17.29 -1.56 -8.05
C GLY A 217 -18.36 -2.28 -8.88
N LYS A 218 -17.93 -2.94 -9.96
CA LYS A 218 -18.81 -3.69 -10.88
C LYS A 218 -19.00 -5.16 -10.51
N GLY A 219 -18.37 -5.63 -9.43
CA GLY A 219 -18.53 -7.00 -8.91
C GLY A 219 -18.11 -8.09 -9.89
N PHE A 220 -17.21 -7.80 -10.85
CA PHE A 220 -16.77 -8.78 -11.85
C PHE A 220 -15.94 -9.91 -11.24
N GLN A 221 -15.21 -9.62 -10.17
CA GLN A 221 -14.48 -10.59 -9.35
C GLN A 221 -15.35 -11.78 -8.90
N TYR A 222 -16.67 -11.57 -8.72
CA TYR A 222 -17.58 -12.61 -8.27
C TYR A 222 -18.23 -13.42 -9.40
N LYS A 223 -18.15 -12.96 -10.65
CA LYS A 223 -18.86 -13.55 -11.79
C LYS A 223 -18.03 -14.59 -12.54
N SER A 224 -16.73 -14.35 -12.71
CA SER A 224 -15.91 -15.12 -13.65
C SER A 224 -14.50 -15.45 -13.16
N MET A 225 -14.19 -15.21 -11.89
CA MET A 225 -12.86 -15.51 -11.34
C MET A 225 -12.71 -17.02 -11.05
N LEU A 226 -11.79 -17.65 -11.78
CA LEU A 226 -11.37 -19.03 -11.56
C LEU A 226 -10.13 -19.04 -10.65
N LEU A 227 -10.17 -19.87 -9.61
CA LEU A 227 -9.10 -19.97 -8.61
C LEU A 227 -8.58 -21.39 -8.51
N GLU A 228 -7.30 -21.54 -8.24
CA GLU A 228 -6.67 -22.81 -7.86
C GLU A 228 -5.92 -22.63 -6.54
N ASP A 229 -6.16 -23.53 -5.58
CA ASP A 229 -5.45 -23.51 -4.30
C ASP A 229 -4.14 -24.32 -4.34
N ARG A 230 -3.38 -24.29 -3.24
CA ARG A 230 -2.11 -25.03 -3.12
C ARG A 230 -2.21 -26.55 -3.31
N ASN A 231 -3.41 -27.12 -3.17
CA ASN A 231 -3.69 -28.53 -3.38
C ASN A 231 -4.19 -28.83 -4.81
N GLN A 232 -4.06 -27.86 -5.74
CA GLN A 232 -4.54 -27.93 -7.11
C GLN A 232 -6.08 -28.09 -7.21
N MET A 233 -6.82 -27.74 -6.15
CA MET A 233 -8.27 -27.74 -6.21
C MET A 233 -8.74 -26.48 -6.94
N LYS A 234 -9.58 -26.66 -7.96
CA LYS A 234 -10.11 -25.59 -8.79
C LYS A 234 -11.48 -25.14 -8.31
N TYR A 235 -11.66 -23.83 -8.19
CA TYR A 235 -12.91 -23.18 -7.79
C TYR A 235 -13.42 -22.32 -8.93
N LYS A 236 -14.72 -22.42 -9.18
CA LYS A 236 -15.40 -21.70 -10.27
C LYS A 236 -15.75 -20.25 -9.95
N SER A 237 -15.61 -19.85 -8.68
CA SER A 237 -15.87 -18.48 -8.20
C SER A 237 -15.25 -18.27 -6.82
N LEU A 238 -15.07 -16.99 -6.45
CA LEU A 238 -14.69 -16.58 -5.09
C LEU A 238 -15.66 -17.12 -4.04
N GLN A 239 -16.97 -17.08 -4.33
CA GLN A 239 -17.99 -17.59 -3.41
C GLN A 239 -17.76 -19.07 -3.05
N LYS A 240 -17.40 -19.90 -4.05
CA LYS A 240 -17.09 -21.32 -3.82
C LYS A 240 -15.78 -21.50 -3.09
N TYR A 241 -14.75 -20.73 -3.44
CA TYR A 241 -13.46 -20.75 -2.75
C TYR A 241 -13.61 -20.40 -1.27
N TRP A 242 -14.34 -19.33 -0.95
CA TRP A 242 -14.60 -18.91 0.42
C TRP A 242 -15.58 -19.79 1.18
N ASN A 243 -16.36 -20.63 0.49
CA ASN A 243 -17.38 -21.50 1.08
C ASN A 243 -18.46 -20.72 1.86
N ILE A 244 -18.98 -19.68 1.22
CA ILE A 244 -20.06 -18.82 1.73
C ILE A 244 -21.32 -18.97 0.89
N SER A 245 -22.49 -18.82 1.52
CA SER A 245 -23.79 -19.00 0.86
C SER A 245 -24.27 -17.76 0.12
N GLU A 246 -23.78 -16.58 0.47
CA GLU A 246 -24.25 -15.31 -0.08
C GLU A 246 -23.12 -14.28 -0.15
N ILE A 247 -23.07 -13.55 -1.26
CA ILE A 247 -22.30 -12.31 -1.43
C ILE A 247 -23.28 -11.23 -1.85
N TYR A 248 -23.24 -10.09 -1.16
CA TYR A 248 -23.94 -8.88 -1.57
C TYR A 248 -22.91 -7.84 -2.01
N CYS A 249 -23.13 -7.23 -3.16
CA CYS A 249 -22.29 -6.16 -3.69
C CYS A 249 -23.00 -4.84 -3.43
N TYR A 250 -22.32 -3.93 -2.74
CA TYR A 250 -22.75 -2.55 -2.57
C TYR A 250 -21.69 -1.62 -3.16
N ASP A 251 -22.12 -0.62 -3.90
CA ASP A 251 -21.26 0.45 -4.39
C ASP A 251 -22.10 1.71 -4.62
N PRO A 252 -21.87 2.82 -3.88
CA PRO A 252 -22.68 4.02 -3.97
C PRO A 252 -22.54 4.76 -5.32
N GLY A 253 -21.43 4.55 -6.04
CA GLY A 253 -21.17 5.14 -7.36
C GLY A 253 -21.68 4.29 -8.52
N TYR A 254 -22.01 3.01 -8.30
CA TYR A 254 -22.44 2.11 -9.37
C TYR A 254 -23.92 1.74 -9.27
N SER A 255 -24.75 2.32 -10.14
CA SER A 255 -26.23 2.15 -10.14
C SER A 255 -26.74 0.71 -9.92
N PRO A 256 -26.18 -0.35 -10.55
CA PRO A 256 -26.61 -1.72 -10.28
C PRO A 256 -26.40 -2.21 -8.84
N TYR A 257 -25.43 -1.66 -8.12
CA TYR A 257 -25.09 -2.01 -6.72
C TYR A 257 -25.27 -0.85 -5.74
N GLN A 258 -25.95 0.22 -6.16
CA GLN A 258 -26.18 1.41 -5.33
C GLN A 258 -27.22 1.20 -4.22
N LYS A 259 -27.94 0.09 -4.21
CA LYS A 259 -28.97 -0.18 -3.19
C LYS A 259 -28.31 -0.59 -1.88
N LEU A 260 -28.63 0.14 -0.82
CA LEU A 260 -28.16 -0.19 0.52
C LEU A 260 -28.58 -1.60 0.95
N PRO A 261 -27.70 -2.33 1.67
CA PRO A 261 -28.05 -3.60 2.28
C PRO A 261 -29.21 -3.45 3.28
N ARG A 262 -30.11 -4.43 3.31
CA ARG A 262 -31.33 -4.41 4.16
C ARG A 262 -31.23 -5.27 5.41
N LYS A 263 -30.07 -5.89 5.63
CA LYS A 263 -29.80 -6.80 6.74
C LYS A 263 -28.32 -6.75 7.07
N GLN A 264 -27.97 -7.27 8.23
CA GLN A 264 -26.58 -7.54 8.57
C GLN A 264 -26.04 -8.81 7.89
N TYR A 265 -24.74 -8.81 7.64
CA TYR A 265 -23.96 -9.93 7.10
C TYR A 265 -23.05 -10.50 8.19
N ASP A 266 -22.51 -11.69 7.98
CA ASP A 266 -21.49 -12.22 8.89
C ASP A 266 -20.18 -11.45 8.75
N ALA A 267 -19.86 -11.03 7.53
CA ALA A 267 -18.65 -10.30 7.20
C ALA A 267 -18.96 -9.08 6.33
N VAL A 268 -18.23 -7.99 6.57
CA VAL A 268 -18.15 -6.86 5.64
C VAL A 268 -16.70 -6.70 5.23
N ILE A 269 -16.46 -6.57 3.93
CA ILE A 269 -15.14 -6.27 3.39
C ILE A 269 -15.19 -4.96 2.60
N LEU A 270 -14.09 -4.23 2.58
CA LEU A 270 -13.94 -2.99 1.83
C LEU A 270 -12.49 -2.85 1.38
N THR A 271 -12.25 -2.98 0.08
CA THR A 271 -10.91 -2.92 -0.49
C THR A 271 -10.77 -1.73 -1.42
N ASP A 272 -9.91 -0.77 -1.09
CA ASP A 272 -9.72 0.47 -1.86
C ASP A 272 -10.98 1.36 -1.79
N VAL A 273 -11.33 1.84 -0.59
CA VAL A 273 -12.62 2.51 -0.28
C VAL A 273 -12.46 3.70 0.66
N LEU A 274 -11.82 3.51 1.82
CA LEU A 274 -11.81 4.52 2.89
C LEU A 274 -10.95 5.74 2.54
N GLU A 275 -9.86 5.54 1.80
CA GLU A 275 -8.99 6.56 1.23
C GLU A 275 -9.72 7.49 0.23
N HIS A 276 -10.85 7.04 -0.32
CA HIS A 276 -11.73 7.81 -1.20
C HIS A 276 -12.85 8.55 -0.45
N CYS A 277 -13.01 8.27 0.84
CA CYS A 277 -14.02 8.91 1.68
C CYS A 277 -13.45 10.20 2.25
N TYR A 278 -14.14 11.32 2.04
CA TYR A 278 -13.72 12.60 2.61
C TYR A 278 -13.73 12.53 4.15
N GLN A 279 -12.77 13.19 4.80
CA GLN A 279 -12.49 13.04 6.23
C GLN A 279 -13.73 13.25 7.14
N GLU A 280 -14.63 14.15 6.76
CA GLU A 280 -15.87 14.42 7.50
C GLU A 280 -16.87 13.24 7.47
N ASP A 281 -16.76 12.36 6.48
CA ASP A 281 -17.68 11.24 6.29
C ASP A 281 -17.11 9.90 6.75
N VAL A 282 -15.79 9.82 6.97
CA VAL A 282 -15.10 8.57 7.35
C VAL A 282 -15.72 7.95 8.60
N LYS A 283 -16.01 8.75 9.63
CA LYS A 283 -16.53 8.25 10.92
C LYS A 283 -17.89 7.57 10.75
N TRP A 284 -18.85 8.21 10.08
CA TRP A 284 -20.20 7.63 9.94
C TRP A 284 -20.20 6.46 8.94
N ILE A 285 -19.34 6.49 7.90
CA ILE A 285 -19.17 5.37 6.97
C ILE A 285 -18.66 4.13 7.70
N LEU A 286 -17.64 4.29 8.55
CA LEU A 286 -17.17 3.22 9.41
C LEU A 286 -18.26 2.73 10.36
N ALA A 287 -19.03 3.61 10.99
CA ALA A 287 -20.14 3.21 11.85
C ALA A 287 -21.21 2.41 11.09
N GLU A 288 -21.54 2.80 9.86
CA GLU A 288 -22.44 2.03 8.98
C GLU A 288 -21.87 0.64 8.67
N ILE A 289 -20.60 0.55 8.27
CA ILE A 289 -19.90 -0.71 7.98
C ILE A 289 -19.94 -1.66 9.17
N PHE A 290 -19.60 -1.17 10.36
CA PHE A 290 -19.63 -1.98 11.58
C PHE A 290 -21.07 -2.38 11.95
N GLY A 291 -22.03 -1.49 11.79
CA GLY A 291 -23.46 -1.79 11.98
C GLY A 291 -24.03 -2.82 11.00
N LEU A 292 -23.39 -3.03 9.86
CA LEU A 292 -23.80 -3.99 8.82
C LEU A 292 -23.20 -5.40 9.00
N THR A 293 -22.30 -5.61 9.97
CA THR A 293 -21.69 -6.93 10.23
C THR A 293 -22.09 -7.47 11.61
N ARG A 294 -21.95 -8.79 11.77
CA ARG A 294 -22.09 -9.47 13.07
C ARG A 294 -20.82 -10.16 13.54
N LYS A 295 -19.81 -10.32 12.69
CA LYS A 295 -18.61 -11.10 13.06
C LYS A 295 -17.32 -10.37 12.73
N PHE A 296 -17.13 -9.94 11.48
CA PHE A 296 -15.91 -9.20 11.17
C PHE A 296 -16.01 -8.14 10.08
N VAL A 297 -15.07 -7.20 10.14
CA VAL A 297 -14.71 -6.23 9.10
C VAL A 297 -13.31 -6.51 8.59
N PHE A 298 -13.12 -6.53 7.28
CA PHE A 298 -11.80 -6.52 6.65
C PHE A 298 -11.66 -5.28 5.78
N ALA A 299 -10.50 -4.60 5.85
CA ALA A 299 -10.21 -3.51 4.94
C ALA A 299 -8.74 -3.46 4.53
N ASN A 300 -8.47 -2.88 3.36
CA ASN A 300 -7.18 -2.27 3.05
C ASN A 300 -7.38 -0.79 2.73
N ILE A 301 -6.42 0.03 3.13
CA ILE A 301 -6.45 1.49 2.96
C ILE A 301 -5.13 1.93 2.36
N ALA A 302 -5.16 2.53 1.18
CA ALA A 302 -4.00 3.11 0.51
C ALA A 302 -3.65 4.49 1.10
N CYS A 303 -2.47 4.57 1.73
CA CYS A 303 -1.89 5.81 2.23
C CYS A 303 -0.81 6.35 1.26
N TYR A 304 -1.22 6.59 0.01
CA TYR A 304 -0.40 7.17 -1.07
C TYR A 304 -1.31 7.72 -2.18
N GLN A 305 -0.79 8.51 -3.12
CA GLN A 305 -1.60 9.10 -4.20
C GLN A 305 -2.17 8.04 -5.14
N ALA A 306 -3.45 8.17 -5.50
CA ALA A 306 -4.05 7.36 -6.54
C ALA A 306 -3.42 7.68 -7.90
N ARG A 307 -3.42 6.70 -8.81
CA ARG A 307 -3.23 6.97 -10.25
C ARG A 307 -4.43 7.67 -10.87
N GLN A 308 -5.61 7.52 -10.28
CA GLN A 308 -6.84 8.12 -10.76
C GLN A 308 -6.93 9.58 -10.33
N ILE A 309 -7.19 10.45 -11.30
CA ILE A 309 -7.60 11.84 -11.09
C ILE A 309 -9.10 11.96 -11.36
N LEU A 310 -9.82 12.64 -10.48
CA LEU A 310 -11.25 12.90 -10.58
C LEU A 310 -11.52 14.00 -11.63
N PRO A 311 -12.74 14.09 -12.20
CA PRO A 311 -13.10 15.09 -13.21
C PRO A 311 -12.84 16.56 -12.83
N ASN A 312 -12.75 16.87 -11.54
CA ASN A 312 -12.43 18.20 -11.01
C ASN A 312 -10.90 18.46 -10.89
N GLY A 313 -10.06 17.54 -11.36
CA GLY A 313 -8.59 17.65 -11.32
C GLY A 313 -7.97 17.17 -10.01
N GLU A 314 -8.77 16.65 -9.10
CA GLU A 314 -8.33 16.23 -7.77
C GLU A 314 -7.86 14.78 -7.75
N ASN A 315 -6.93 14.42 -6.86
CA ASN A 315 -6.57 13.01 -6.68
C ASN A 315 -7.74 12.22 -6.07
N ALA A 316 -7.96 10.99 -6.56
CA ALA A 316 -9.02 10.13 -6.06
C ALA A 316 -8.82 9.68 -4.59
N HIS A 317 -7.57 9.57 -4.12
CA HIS A 317 -7.28 9.34 -2.70
C HIS A 317 -7.32 10.70 -1.98
N CYS A 318 -8.50 11.06 -1.49
CA CYS A 318 -8.72 12.35 -0.82
C CYS A 318 -8.33 12.31 0.67
N THR A 319 -8.26 11.13 1.27
CA THR A 319 -7.89 10.95 2.68
C THR A 319 -6.66 10.04 2.79
N ILE A 320 -5.48 10.61 2.55
CA ILE A 320 -4.20 9.95 2.86
C ILE A 320 -3.81 10.33 4.28
N ARG A 321 -3.81 9.35 5.19
CA ARG A 321 -3.54 9.58 6.62
C ARG A 321 -2.68 8.46 7.20
N PRO A 322 -1.79 8.77 8.16
CA PRO A 322 -0.99 7.74 8.81
C PRO A 322 -1.86 6.75 9.58
N ALA A 323 -1.34 5.57 9.83
CA ALA A 323 -2.09 4.50 10.45
C ALA A 323 -2.63 4.84 11.86
N ALA A 324 -1.94 5.66 12.65
CA ALA A 324 -2.43 6.15 13.95
C ALA A 324 -3.72 7.00 13.84
N TRP A 325 -3.90 7.73 12.73
CA TRP A 325 -5.13 8.49 12.45
C TRP A 325 -6.31 7.54 12.20
N TRP A 326 -6.10 6.53 11.35
CA TRP A 326 -7.09 5.49 11.09
C TRP A 326 -7.42 4.70 12.35
N GLU A 327 -6.41 4.35 13.15
CA GLU A 327 -6.58 3.64 14.41
C GLU A 327 -7.46 4.41 15.39
N SER A 328 -7.29 5.73 15.49
CA SER A 328 -8.08 6.57 16.38
C SER A 328 -9.57 6.53 16.04
N ILE A 329 -9.93 6.66 14.76
CA ILE A 329 -11.33 6.62 14.32
C ILE A 329 -11.88 5.19 14.42
N LEU A 330 -11.11 4.18 14.00
CA LEU A 330 -11.49 2.77 14.10
C LEU A 330 -11.75 2.37 15.54
N HIS A 331 -10.89 2.76 16.48
CA HIS A 331 -11.06 2.45 17.90
C HIS A 331 -12.35 3.06 18.44
N LEU A 332 -12.61 4.34 18.13
CA LEU A 332 -13.84 5.01 18.54
C LEU A 332 -15.08 4.25 18.04
N VAL A 333 -15.15 3.99 16.73
CA VAL A 333 -16.30 3.31 16.13
C VAL A 333 -16.42 1.87 16.63
N ALA A 334 -15.34 1.10 16.63
CA ALA A 334 -15.35 -0.31 17.03
C ALA A 334 -15.72 -0.51 18.51
N SER A 335 -15.56 0.52 19.36
CA SER A 335 -15.97 0.46 20.77
C SER A 335 -17.49 0.30 20.94
N ASP A 336 -18.28 0.76 19.97
CA ASP A 336 -19.74 0.55 19.92
C ASP A 336 -20.14 -0.85 19.44
N TYR A 337 -19.18 -1.66 18.96
CA TYR A 337 -19.38 -2.99 18.37
C TYR A 337 -18.37 -4.02 18.92
N PRO A 338 -18.34 -4.27 20.24
CA PRO A 338 -17.29 -5.08 20.89
C PRO A 338 -17.23 -6.54 20.42
N GLU A 339 -18.32 -7.07 19.84
CA GLU A 339 -18.40 -8.42 19.27
C GLU A 339 -17.79 -8.52 17.86
N VAL A 340 -17.61 -7.40 17.17
CA VAL A 340 -17.12 -7.35 15.80
C VAL A 340 -15.59 -7.31 15.79
N LYS A 341 -14.98 -8.33 15.18
CA LYS A 341 -13.53 -8.34 14.92
C LYS A 341 -13.21 -7.46 13.72
N TYR A 342 -12.10 -6.75 13.71
CA TYR A 342 -11.65 -6.06 12.50
C TYR A 342 -10.19 -6.36 12.18
N CYS A 343 -9.87 -6.39 10.89
CA CYS A 343 -8.51 -6.49 10.37
C CYS A 343 -8.36 -5.49 9.23
N VAL A 344 -7.66 -4.40 9.51
CA VAL A 344 -7.45 -3.29 8.57
C VAL A 344 -5.96 -3.19 8.25
N TRP A 345 -5.64 -3.21 6.97
CA TRP A 345 -4.27 -3.05 6.46
C TRP A 345 -4.09 -1.66 5.88
N VAL A 346 -3.28 -0.83 6.56
CA VAL A 346 -2.88 0.47 6.04
C VAL A 346 -1.63 0.28 5.19
N GLU A 347 -1.76 0.53 3.89
CA GLU A 347 -0.74 0.35 2.87
C GLU A 347 0.01 1.66 2.62
N PHE A 348 1.33 1.59 2.53
CA PHE A 348 2.18 2.68 2.09
C PHE A 348 3.02 2.21 0.91
N VAL A 349 3.32 3.14 0.00
CA VAL A 349 4.32 2.91 -1.03
C VAL A 349 5.71 2.96 -0.39
N TRP A 350 6.56 2.01 -0.76
CA TRP A 350 7.95 1.98 -0.40
C TRP A 350 8.82 1.92 -1.65
N THR A 351 9.68 2.91 -1.83
CA THR A 351 10.63 2.92 -2.95
C THR A 351 12.05 2.68 -2.45
N ASP A 352 12.74 1.71 -3.02
CA ASP A 352 14.18 1.53 -2.83
C ASP A 352 14.93 1.25 -4.12
N ILE A 353 16.25 1.05 -4.02
CA ILE A 353 17.12 0.85 -5.18
C ILE A 353 16.78 -0.41 -6.00
N LYS A 354 15.96 -1.31 -5.44
CA LYS A 354 15.50 -2.52 -6.14
C LYS A 354 14.08 -2.36 -6.72
N GLY A 355 13.42 -1.21 -6.53
CA GLY A 355 12.12 -0.87 -7.10
C GLY A 355 11.12 -0.29 -6.10
N GLU A 356 9.93 0.01 -6.61
CA GLU A 356 8.73 0.32 -5.82
C GLU A 356 8.13 -0.98 -5.27
N GLY A 357 7.53 -0.89 -4.09
CA GLY A 357 6.83 -1.97 -3.42
C GLY A 357 5.82 -1.42 -2.41
N SER A 358 5.13 -2.32 -1.72
CA SER A 358 4.15 -1.96 -0.70
C SER A 358 4.64 -2.35 0.69
N VAL A 359 4.42 -1.49 1.68
CA VAL A 359 4.61 -1.80 3.09
C VAL A 359 3.32 -1.57 3.86
N PHE A 360 3.12 -2.34 4.93
CA PHE A 360 1.83 -2.40 5.58
C PHE A 360 1.92 -2.23 7.10
N GLN A 361 0.95 -1.53 7.68
CA GLN A 361 0.66 -1.53 9.12
C GLN A 361 -0.72 -2.15 9.37
N LYS A 362 -0.78 -3.13 10.29
CA LYS A 362 -2.02 -3.80 10.65
C LYS A 362 -2.69 -3.09 11.83
N LEU A 363 -3.96 -2.74 11.66
CA LEU A 363 -4.84 -2.26 12.74
C LEU A 363 -5.89 -3.33 12.99
N SER A 364 -5.95 -3.86 14.21
CA SER A 364 -6.87 -4.94 14.55
C SER A 364 -7.15 -5.01 16.04
N ASN A 365 -8.40 -5.26 16.42
CA ASN A 365 -8.77 -5.65 17.79
C ASN A 365 -8.63 -7.17 18.02
N TYR A 366 -8.04 -7.90 17.07
CA TYR A 366 -7.88 -9.35 17.12
C TYR A 366 -6.43 -9.77 16.86
N ASN A 367 -5.85 -10.49 17.82
CA ASN A 367 -4.54 -11.10 17.67
C ASN A 367 -4.66 -12.44 16.94
N PHE A 368 -4.45 -12.44 15.62
CA PHE A 368 -4.18 -13.66 14.86
C PHE A 368 -2.88 -14.28 15.39
N SER A 369 -2.88 -15.57 15.75
CA SER A 369 -1.59 -16.24 15.95
C SER A 369 -0.87 -16.34 14.60
N GLU A 370 0.47 -16.27 14.60
CA GLU A 370 1.30 -16.46 13.39
C GLU A 370 0.99 -17.77 12.63
N THR A 371 0.41 -18.76 13.33
CA THR A 371 -0.02 -20.05 12.79
C THR A 371 -1.43 -20.09 12.19
N GLU A 372 -2.23 -19.02 12.34
CA GLU A 372 -3.65 -18.98 11.91
C GLU A 372 -3.86 -18.35 10.52
N LEU A 373 -2.90 -17.55 10.04
CA LEU A 373 -2.91 -16.94 8.70
C LEU A 373 -1.84 -17.60 7.84
N ASP A 374 -2.04 -18.89 7.54
CA ASP A 374 -1.16 -19.65 6.67
C ASP A 374 -1.47 -19.26 5.21
N SER A 375 -1.01 -18.07 4.77
CA SER A 375 -1.31 -17.49 3.44
C SER A 375 -1.07 -18.54 2.33
N PRO A 376 -2.12 -19.20 1.80
CA PRO A 376 -1.93 -20.18 0.75
C PRO A 376 -1.64 -19.40 -0.54
N SER A 377 -0.60 -19.80 -1.27
CA SER A 377 -0.43 -19.34 -2.65
C SER A 377 -1.71 -19.69 -3.44
N ILE A 378 -2.39 -18.68 -3.99
CA ILE A 378 -3.55 -18.88 -4.88
C ILE A 378 -3.09 -18.63 -6.32
N THR A 379 -3.56 -19.44 -7.27
CA THR A 379 -3.35 -19.14 -8.68
C THR A 379 -4.67 -18.64 -9.27
N ILE A 380 -4.63 -17.49 -9.93
CA ILE A 380 -5.79 -16.93 -10.62
C ILE A 380 -5.66 -17.27 -12.09
N LEU A 381 -6.74 -17.85 -12.62
CA LEU A 381 -6.88 -18.15 -14.04
C LEU A 381 -7.47 -16.94 -14.73
N GLU A 382 -6.70 -16.28 -15.59
CA GLU A 382 -7.20 -15.19 -16.40
C GLU A 382 -8.17 -15.68 -17.48
N ALA A 383 -9.03 -14.77 -17.95
CA ALA A 383 -10.03 -15.06 -18.98
C ALA A 383 -9.44 -15.53 -20.33
N ASN A 384 -8.15 -15.32 -20.57
CA ASN A 384 -7.39 -15.80 -21.74
C ASN A 384 -6.90 -17.26 -21.60
N GLY A 385 -7.19 -17.94 -20.48
CA GLY A 385 -6.75 -19.31 -20.21
C GLY A 385 -5.34 -19.42 -19.63
N ASN A 386 -4.64 -18.30 -19.40
CA ASN A 386 -3.32 -18.30 -18.77
C ASN A 386 -3.48 -18.38 -17.25
N LEU A 387 -2.72 -19.29 -16.63
CA LEU A 387 -2.52 -19.33 -15.18
C LEU A 387 -1.54 -18.20 -14.82
N VAL A 388 -2.00 -17.20 -14.09
CA VAL A 388 -1.12 -16.20 -13.49
C VAL A 388 -0.99 -16.57 -12.01
N PRO A 389 0.18 -17.10 -11.58
CA PRO A 389 0.42 -17.36 -10.17
C PRO A 389 0.34 -16.02 -9.45
N TYR A 390 -0.66 -15.89 -8.59
CA TYR A 390 -0.79 -14.71 -7.77
C TYR A 390 -0.11 -15.03 -6.45
N VAL A 391 1.04 -14.42 -6.21
CA VAL A 391 1.66 -14.51 -4.88
C VAL A 391 0.79 -13.62 -3.99
N PRO A 392 0.04 -14.17 -3.02
CA PRO A 392 -0.67 -13.35 -2.06
C PRO A 392 0.33 -12.39 -1.44
N TYR A 393 -0.16 -11.30 -0.89
CA TYR A 393 0.59 -10.64 0.15
C TYR A 393 0.91 -11.73 1.21
N ASN A 394 2.16 -12.25 1.22
CA ASN A 394 2.72 -13.09 2.28
C ASN A 394 2.75 -12.24 3.53
N VAL A 395 1.63 -12.19 4.23
CA VAL A 395 1.49 -11.44 5.46
C VAL A 395 2.15 -12.27 6.55
N HIS A 396 3.49 -12.27 6.59
CA HIS A 396 4.18 -12.78 7.75
C HIS A 396 3.82 -11.88 8.92
N VAL A 397 3.12 -12.46 9.89
CA VAL A 397 2.74 -11.82 11.16
C VAL A 397 3.99 -11.66 12.03
N ASP A 398 5.11 -11.18 11.47
CA ASP A 398 6.19 -10.66 12.30
C ASP A 398 5.85 -9.20 12.57
N SER A 399 5.67 -8.88 13.85
CA SER A 399 5.08 -7.64 14.39
C SER A 399 5.67 -6.30 13.92
N LYS A 400 6.61 -6.25 12.95
CA LYS A 400 7.26 -5.01 12.51
C LYS A 400 7.58 -4.85 11.02
N TRP A 401 7.37 -5.83 10.13
CA TRP A 401 7.69 -5.64 8.71
C TRP A 401 6.84 -6.48 7.78
N ILE A 402 6.28 -5.85 6.75
CA ILE A 402 6.05 -6.53 5.49
C ILE A 402 6.45 -5.59 4.36
N LEU A 403 7.46 -5.98 3.58
CA LEU A 403 7.91 -5.32 2.35
C LEU A 403 7.56 -6.24 1.19
N TYR A 404 6.63 -5.83 0.33
CA TYR A 404 6.31 -6.54 -0.91
C TYR A 404 7.08 -5.96 -2.07
N ARG A 405 7.48 -6.82 -3.00
CA ARG A 405 8.19 -6.49 -4.23
C ARG A 405 7.58 -7.21 -5.40
#